data_AF-A0A285VDQ1-F1
#
_entry.id   AF-A0A285VDQ1-F1
#
_cell.length_a   1.000
_cell.length_b   1.000
_cell.length_c   1.000
_cell.angle_alpha   90.00
_cell.angle_beta   90.00
_cell.angle_gamma   90.00
#
_symmetry.space_group_name_H-M   'P 1'
#
loop_
_entity.id
_entity.type
_entity.pdbx_description
1 polymer ?
#
loop_
_entity_poly.entity_id
_entity_poly.type
_entity_poly.pdbx_seq_one_letter_code
_entity_poly.pdbx_strand_id
1 'polypeptide(L)'
;MSDEQQLKAGERAFNVLLLLLSLGVLYEAYQIAGFDLPNSPGAFPILLGLIMIASMIAILLGQRQHPKPSTQGILDETRQFLHDHFPLAIVVFSAMAIAYLFLLEFLGFIPATAIFLFVSQVYLRHGRLLASLIITAVATGIIYALFKLLFQVYLP
;
A
#
# COMPACT_ATOMS: atom_id res chain seq x y z
N MET A 1 29.16 17.35 -13.54
CA MET A 1 29.29 16.16 -12.68
C MET A 1 27.89 15.78 -12.29
N SER A 2 27.30 14.82 -12.99
CA SER A 2 26.01 14.25 -12.61
C SER A 2 26.22 13.50 -11.30
N ASP A 3 25.56 13.93 -10.24
CA ASP A 3 25.49 13.20 -8.97
C ASP A 3 25.04 11.77 -9.29
N GLU A 4 25.98 10.82 -9.30
CA GLU A 4 25.62 9.41 -9.39
C GLU A 4 24.88 9.08 -8.09
N GLN A 5 23.56 8.95 -8.19
CA GLN A 5 22.74 8.48 -7.09
C GLN A 5 23.28 7.11 -6.65
N GLN A 6 23.89 7.03 -5.47
CA GLN A 6 24.34 5.76 -4.92
C GLN A 6 23.13 4.96 -4.42
N LEU A 7 23.13 3.64 -4.65
CA LEU A 7 22.12 2.77 -4.05
C LEU A 7 22.28 2.77 -2.54
N LYS A 8 21.17 2.86 -1.81
CA LYS A 8 21.19 2.61 -0.38
C LYS A 8 21.39 1.13 -0.10
N ALA A 9 22.02 0.81 1.04
CA ALA A 9 22.15 -0.56 1.51
C ALA A 9 20.78 -1.24 1.62
N GLY A 10 20.66 -2.47 1.10
CA GLY A 10 19.42 -3.26 1.15
C GLY A 10 18.31 -2.82 0.17
N GLU A 11 18.42 -1.66 -0.49
CA GLU A 11 17.36 -1.09 -1.35
C GLU A 11 16.99 -2.02 -2.51
N ARG A 12 18.01 -2.62 -3.16
CA ARG A 12 17.76 -3.55 -4.27
C ARG A 12 17.08 -4.84 -3.82
N ALA A 13 17.48 -5.38 -2.66
CA ALA A 13 16.85 -6.57 -2.09
C ALA A 13 15.38 -6.31 -1.73
N PHE A 14 15.10 -5.12 -1.19
CA PHE A 14 13.74 -4.68 -0.90
C PHE A 14 12.90 -4.48 -2.15
N ASN A 15 13.42 -3.87 -3.21
CA ASN A 15 12.68 -3.72 -4.46
C ASN A 15 12.37 -5.07 -5.10
N VAL A 16 13.28 -6.04 -5.00
CA VAL A 16 12.99 -7.43 -5.41
C VAL A 16 11.91 -8.04 -4.52
N LEU A 17 11.95 -7.85 -3.21
CA LEU A 17 10.90 -8.30 -2.29
C LEU A 17 9.53 -7.67 -2.63
N LEU A 18 9.50 -6.37 -2.91
CA LEU A 18 8.29 -5.65 -3.33
C LEU A 18 7.75 -6.15 -4.68
N LEU A 19 8.64 -6.49 -5.63
CA LEU A 19 8.23 -7.11 -6.89
C LEU A 19 7.56 -8.46 -6.64
N LEU A 20 8.15 -9.31 -5.79
CA LEU A 20 7.58 -10.61 -5.42
C LEU A 20 6.22 -10.45 -4.71
N LEU A 21 6.10 -9.47 -3.80
CA LEU A 21 4.84 -9.17 -3.13
C LEU A 21 3.77 -8.68 -4.12
N SER A 22 4.16 -7.84 -5.09
CA SER A 22 3.27 -7.36 -6.16
C SER A 22 2.76 -8.50 -7.04
N LEU A 23 3.61 -9.49 -7.34
CA LEU A 23 3.22 -10.72 -8.03
C LEU A 23 2.23 -11.54 -7.19
N GLY A 24 2.46 -11.64 -5.87
CA GLY A 24 1.52 -12.28 -4.95
C GLY A 24 0.14 -11.61 -4.95
N VAL A 25 0.10 -10.27 -4.91
CA VAL A 25 -1.16 -9.51 -5.02
C VAL A 25 -1.86 -9.79 -6.36
N LEU A 26 -1.13 -9.80 -7.47
CA LEU A 26 -1.71 -10.11 -8.78
C LEU A 26 -2.26 -11.54 -8.84
N TYR A 27 -1.57 -12.50 -8.22
CA TYR A 27 -2.00 -13.89 -8.15
C TYR A 27 -3.32 -14.03 -7.36
N GLU A 28 -3.41 -13.44 -6.17
CA GLU A 28 -4.65 -13.44 -5.37
C GLU A 28 -5.79 -12.72 -6.10
N ALA A 29 -5.48 -11.58 -6.74
CA ALA A 29 -6.45 -10.83 -7.52
C ALA A 29 -7.01 -11.65 -8.70
N TYR A 30 -6.14 -12.40 -9.39
CA TYR A 30 -6.54 -13.29 -10.48
C TYR A 30 -7.40 -14.47 -9.99
N GLN A 31 -7.09 -15.03 -8.82
CA GLN A 31 -7.92 -16.07 -8.19
C GLN A 31 -9.33 -15.57 -7.86
N ILE A 32 -9.49 -14.28 -7.55
CA ILE A 32 -10.81 -13.67 -7.27
C ILE A 32 -11.61 -13.38 -8.55
N ALA A 33 -10.96 -12.84 -9.58
CA ALA A 33 -11.65 -12.37 -10.80
C ALA A 33 -11.78 -13.41 -11.92
N GLY A 34 -10.86 -14.39 -11.99
CA GLY A 34 -10.77 -15.30 -13.13
C GLY A 34 -10.71 -14.54 -14.46
N PHE A 35 -11.58 -14.89 -15.40
CA PHE A 35 -11.71 -14.22 -16.70
C PHE A 35 -12.88 -13.21 -16.77
N ASP A 36 -13.60 -12.99 -15.68
CA ASP A 36 -14.78 -12.12 -15.63
C ASP A 36 -14.42 -10.63 -15.46
N LEU A 37 -13.51 -10.13 -16.31
CA LEU A 37 -13.20 -8.71 -16.40
C LEU A 37 -14.12 -8.03 -17.43
N PRO A 38 -14.57 -6.78 -17.20
CA PRO A 38 -14.09 -5.82 -16.20
C PRO A 38 -14.94 -5.69 -14.93
N ASN A 39 -16.09 -6.38 -14.82
CA ASN A 39 -17.08 -6.12 -13.76
C ASN A 39 -16.92 -7.02 -12.52
N SER A 40 -15.83 -7.78 -12.41
CA SER A 40 -15.55 -8.61 -11.24
C SER A 40 -14.92 -7.81 -10.09
N PRO A 41 -15.14 -8.24 -8.84
CA PRO A 41 -14.48 -7.65 -7.67
C PRO A 41 -12.94 -7.65 -7.73
N GLY A 42 -12.34 -8.60 -8.46
CA GLY A 42 -10.89 -8.71 -8.62
C GLY A 42 -10.30 -7.86 -9.75
N ALA A 43 -11.11 -7.24 -10.62
CA ALA A 43 -10.61 -6.45 -11.75
C ALA A 43 -9.74 -5.27 -11.31
N PHE A 44 -10.14 -4.57 -10.24
CA PHE A 44 -9.39 -3.45 -9.69
C PHE A 44 -8.05 -3.88 -9.05
N PRO A 45 -8.02 -4.90 -8.16
CA PRO A 45 -6.76 -5.49 -7.68
C PRO A 45 -5.82 -5.97 -8.79
N ILE A 46 -6.33 -6.57 -9.88
CA ILE A 46 -5.50 -6.98 -11.03
C ILE A 46 -4.82 -5.76 -11.65
N LEU A 47 -5.58 -4.70 -11.95
CA LEU A 47 -5.04 -3.49 -12.56
C LEU A 47 -3.94 -2.87 -11.68
N LEU A 48 -4.17 -2.78 -10.37
CA LEU A 48 -3.18 -2.29 -9.42
C LEU A 48 -1.93 -3.18 -9.38
N GLY A 49 -2.10 -4.50 -9.31
CA GLY A 49 -0.98 -5.45 -9.33
C GLY A 49 -0.10 -5.29 -10.58
N LEU A 50 -0.70 -5.12 -11.76
CA LEU A 50 0.01 -4.87 -13.00
C LEU A 50 0.81 -3.56 -12.96
N ILE A 51 0.22 -2.47 -12.47
CA ILE A 51 0.90 -1.17 -12.33
C ILE A 51 2.08 -1.29 -11.36
N MET A 52 1.90 -1.98 -10.23
CA MET A 52 2.95 -2.20 -9.23
C MET A 52 4.12 -3.00 -9.81
N ILE A 53 3.84 -4.09 -10.54
CA ILE A 53 4.86 -4.90 -11.22
C ILE A 53 5.61 -4.06 -12.25
N ALA A 54 4.89 -3.33 -13.11
CA ALA A 54 5.51 -2.48 -14.13
C ALA A 54 6.41 -1.41 -13.51
N SER A 55 5.95 -0.77 -12.44
CA SER A 55 6.73 0.21 -11.68
C SER A 55 7.98 -0.41 -11.06
N MET A 56 7.88 -1.58 -10.45
CA MET A 56 9.01 -2.26 -9.85
C MET A 56 10.04 -2.73 -10.88
N ILE A 57 9.59 -3.23 -12.04
CA ILE A 57 10.49 -3.56 -13.14
C ILE A 57 11.24 -2.30 -13.61
N ALA A 58 10.53 -1.18 -13.81
CA ALA A 58 11.15 0.08 -14.21
C ALA A 58 12.19 0.57 -13.19
N ILE A 59 11.87 0.53 -11.90
CA ILE A 59 12.80 0.89 -10.81
C ILE A 59 14.03 -0.01 -10.83
N LEU A 60 13.85 -1.34 -10.90
CA LEU A 60 14.96 -2.29 -10.92
C LEU A 60 15.85 -2.17 -12.16
N LEU A 61 15.28 -1.80 -13.32
CA LEU A 61 16.04 -1.51 -14.53
C LEU A 61 16.85 -0.22 -14.39
N GLY A 62 16.27 0.84 -13.83
CA GLY A 62 16.96 2.08 -13.52
C GLY A 62 18.15 1.87 -12.57
N GLN A 63 17.95 1.07 -11.52
CA GLN A 63 18.97 0.76 -10.52
C GLN A 63 20.18 -0.04 -11.03
N ARG A 64 20.15 -0.59 -12.26
CA ARG A 64 21.26 -1.38 -12.80
C ARG A 64 22.55 -0.60 -12.98
N GLN A 65 22.45 0.71 -13.20
CA GLN A 65 23.58 1.59 -13.48
C GLN A 65 24.15 2.26 -12.23
N HIS A 66 23.51 2.08 -11.07
CA HIS A 66 23.90 2.78 -9.85
C HIS A 66 25.04 2.04 -9.12
N PRO A 67 26.02 2.77 -8.56
CA PRO A 67 27.13 2.19 -7.81
C PRO A 67 26.65 1.41 -6.57
N LYS A 68 27.40 0.36 -6.20
CA LYS A 68 27.13 -0.41 -4.98
C LYS A 68 27.30 0.46 -3.72
N PRO A 69 26.51 0.23 -2.65
CA PRO A 69 26.63 0.97 -1.40
C PRO A 69 28.03 0.80 -0.78
N SER A 70 28.57 1.86 -0.18
CA SER A 70 29.86 1.85 0.53
C SER A 70 29.70 1.47 2.01
N THR A 71 28.99 0.38 2.31
CA THR A 71 28.66 0.02 3.70
C THR A 71 29.55 -1.13 4.19
N GLN A 72 30.04 -1.03 5.43
CA GLN A 72 30.94 -1.99 6.05
C GLN A 72 30.14 -3.00 6.90
N GLY A 73 29.54 -4.01 6.25
CA GLY A 73 29.01 -5.21 6.94
C GLY A 73 27.49 -5.34 7.00
N ILE A 74 27.03 -6.60 7.03
CA ILE A 74 25.63 -7.03 6.87
C ILE A 74 24.70 -6.47 7.97
N LEU A 75 25.19 -6.35 9.21
CA LEU A 75 24.37 -5.88 10.34
C LEU A 75 24.05 -4.38 10.23
N ASP A 76 25.02 -3.55 9.85
CA ASP A 76 24.80 -2.11 9.65
C ASP A 76 23.92 -1.84 8.43
N GLU A 77 24.06 -2.65 7.37
CA GLU A 77 23.15 -2.61 6.21
C GLU A 77 21.70 -2.88 6.62
N THR A 78 21.44 -3.92 7.41
CA THR A 78 20.06 -4.26 7.84
C THR A 78 19.44 -3.20 8.74
N ARG A 79 20.22 -2.62 9.67
CA ARG A 79 19.72 -1.58 10.58
C ARG A 79 19.40 -0.28 9.84
N GLN A 80 20.29 0.15 8.94
CA GLN A 80 20.06 1.34 8.11
C GLN A 80 18.88 1.11 7.16
N PHE A 81 18.76 -0.09 6.60
CA PHE A 81 17.65 -0.49 5.74
C PHE A 81 16.29 -0.39 6.46
N LEU A 82 16.17 -0.98 7.65
CA LEU A 82 14.94 -0.93 8.46
C LEU A 82 14.54 0.49 8.82
N HIS A 83 15.51 1.31 9.23
CA HIS A 83 15.27 2.70 9.58
C HIS A 83 14.77 3.53 8.37
N ASP A 84 15.38 3.35 7.20
CA ASP A 84 15.08 4.15 6.02
C ASP A 84 13.83 3.68 5.27
N HIS A 85 13.53 2.38 5.25
CA HIS A 85 12.42 1.82 4.47
C HIS A 85 11.16 1.52 5.30
N PHE A 86 11.29 1.36 6.62
CA PHE A 86 10.16 1.09 7.52
C PHE A 86 10.06 2.15 8.63
N PRO A 87 9.77 3.41 8.28
CA PRO A 87 9.51 4.43 9.30
C PRO A 87 8.30 4.03 10.15
N LEU A 88 8.32 4.38 11.43
CA LEU A 88 7.30 4.01 12.41
C LEU A 88 5.87 4.30 11.92
N ALA A 89 5.68 5.41 11.19
CA ALA A 89 4.40 5.77 10.61
C ALA A 89 3.84 4.71 9.65
N ILE A 90 4.67 4.11 8.79
CA ILE A 90 4.26 3.04 7.87
C ILE A 90 3.89 1.79 8.65
N VAL A 91 4.68 1.43 9.66
CA VAL A 91 4.44 0.25 10.51
C VAL A 91 3.11 0.40 11.26
N VAL A 92 2.89 1.53 11.92
CA VAL A 92 1.65 1.80 12.66
C VAL A 92 0.46 1.85 11.72
N PHE A 93 0.57 2.54 10.58
CA PHE A 93 -0.52 2.60 9.60
C PHE A 93 -0.86 1.21 9.05
N SER A 94 0.15 0.37 8.77
CA SER A 94 -0.06 -1.01 8.32
C SER A 94 -0.75 -1.85 9.39
N ALA A 95 -0.36 -1.71 10.66
CA ALA A 95 -1.02 -2.37 11.77
C ALA A 95 -2.49 -1.93 11.92
N MET A 96 -2.78 -0.64 11.72
CA MET A 96 -4.14 -0.13 11.70
C MET A 96 -4.97 -0.72 10.56
N ALA A 97 -4.37 -0.89 9.37
CA ALA A 97 -5.04 -1.51 8.23
C ALA A 97 -5.38 -2.98 8.52
N ILE A 98 -4.47 -3.72 9.15
CA ILE A 98 -4.74 -5.09 9.61
C ILE A 98 -5.87 -5.12 10.65
N ALA A 99 -5.84 -4.21 11.64
CA ALA A 99 -6.90 -4.09 12.64
C ALA A 99 -8.26 -3.77 12.00
N TYR A 100 -8.29 -2.96 10.95
CA TYR A 100 -9.50 -2.67 10.17
C TYR A 100 -10.07 -3.92 9.50
N LEU A 101 -9.24 -4.83 8.98
CA LEU A 101 -9.71 -6.10 8.41
C LEU A 101 -10.46 -6.96 9.44
N PHE A 102 -9.98 -7.01 10.68
CA PHE A 102 -10.71 -7.67 11.76
C PHE A 102 -12.00 -6.92 12.11
N LEU A 103 -11.94 -5.59 12.18
CA LEU A 103 -13.09 -4.75 12.52
C LEU A 103 -14.24 -4.85 11.50
N LEU A 104 -13.92 -5.11 10.23
CA LEU A 104 -14.91 -5.33 9.17
C LEU A 104 -15.85 -6.48 9.49
N GLU A 105 -15.34 -7.58 10.06
CA GLU A 105 -16.14 -8.76 10.40
C GLU A 105 -17.09 -8.48 11.58
N PHE A 106 -16.65 -7.70 12.57
CA PHE A 106 -17.43 -7.43 13.78
C PHE A 106 -18.43 -6.27 13.65
N LEU A 107 -18.01 -5.16 13.03
CA LEU A 107 -18.78 -3.91 13.00
C LEU A 107 -19.50 -3.69 11.66
N GLY A 108 -19.09 -4.40 10.60
CA GLY A 108 -19.55 -4.14 9.23
C GLY A 108 -18.83 -2.96 8.58
N PHE A 109 -19.08 -2.75 7.29
CA PHE A 109 -18.25 -1.90 6.44
C PHE A 109 -18.19 -0.43 6.88
N ILE A 110 -19.35 0.20 7.07
CA ILE A 110 -19.42 1.65 7.32
C ILE A 110 -18.75 2.06 8.64
N PRO A 111 -19.13 1.51 9.81
CA PRO A 111 -18.52 1.91 11.07
C PRO A 111 -17.02 1.54 11.14
N ALA A 112 -16.61 0.38 10.62
CA ALA A 112 -15.20 0.00 10.57
C ALA A 112 -14.38 0.98 9.71
N THR A 113 -14.88 1.34 8.52
CA THR A 113 -14.22 2.28 7.61
C THR A 113 -14.14 3.67 8.20
N ALA A 114 -15.22 4.14 8.84
CA ALA A 114 -15.25 5.45 9.49
C ALA A 114 -14.22 5.54 10.62
N ILE A 115 -14.13 4.52 11.48
CA ILE A 115 -13.14 4.45 12.56
C ILE A 115 -11.73 4.41 11.98
N PHE A 116 -11.47 3.53 11.02
CA PHE A 116 -10.14 3.40 10.40
C PHE A 116 -9.68 4.71 9.74
N LEU A 117 -10.52 5.33 8.93
CA LEU A 117 -10.21 6.60 8.26
C LEU A 117 -10.01 7.73 9.26
N PHE A 118 -10.87 7.84 10.27
CA PHE A 118 -10.74 8.89 11.28
C PHE A 118 -9.44 8.74 12.07
N VAL A 119 -9.18 7.56 12.64
CA VAL A 119 -7.97 7.33 13.44
C VAL A 119 -6.72 7.49 12.58
N SER A 120 -6.72 7.02 11.34
CA SER A 120 -5.55 7.12 10.46
C SER A 120 -5.26 8.55 10.05
N GLN A 121 -6.29 9.34 9.72
CA GLN A 121 -6.12 10.76 9.41
C GLN A 121 -5.63 11.55 10.63
N VAL A 122 -6.17 11.28 11.82
CA VAL A 122 -5.72 11.94 13.05
C VAL A 122 -4.26 11.62 13.35
N TYR A 123 -3.86 10.36 13.20
CA TYR A 123 -2.49 9.90 13.37
C TYR A 123 -1.54 10.54 12.35
N LEU A 124 -1.86 10.47 11.05
CA LEU A 124 -0.98 10.97 9.97
C LEU A 124 -0.93 12.51 9.89
N ARG A 125 -2.02 13.21 10.23
CA ARG A 125 -2.08 14.69 10.19
C ARG A 125 -1.73 15.37 11.51
N HIS A 126 -1.13 14.65 12.45
CA HIS A 126 -0.69 15.21 13.73
C HIS A 126 -1.82 15.97 14.47
N GLY A 127 -3.03 15.41 14.52
CA GLY A 127 -4.11 15.94 15.38
C GLY A 127 -5.01 17.04 14.80
N ARG A 128 -5.00 17.30 13.48
CA ARG A 128 -5.99 18.22 12.85
C ARG A 128 -7.37 17.57 12.76
N LEU A 129 -8.11 17.55 13.88
CA LEU A 129 -9.39 16.82 14.04
C LEU A 129 -10.46 17.25 13.01
N LEU A 130 -10.66 18.55 12.80
CA LEU A 130 -11.72 19.05 11.91
C LEU A 130 -11.46 18.70 10.43
N ALA A 131 -10.21 18.86 9.98
CA ALA A 131 -9.82 18.47 8.63
C ALA A 131 -9.91 16.94 8.44
N SER A 132 -9.52 16.17 9.46
CA SER A 132 -9.60 14.71 9.45
C SER A 132 -11.05 14.23 9.37
N LEU A 133 -11.96 14.89 10.09
CA LEU A 133 -13.39 14.58 10.08
C LEU A 133 -14.01 14.86 8.70
N ILE A 134 -13.72 16.01 8.10
CA ILE A 134 -14.24 16.37 6.76
C ILE A 134 -13.72 15.40 5.70
N ILE A 135 -12.40 15.11 5.69
CA ILE A 135 -11.81 14.18 4.74
C ILE A 135 -12.39 12.78 4.91
N THR A 136 -12.56 12.33 6.14
CA THR A 136 -13.17 11.02 6.43
C THR A 136 -14.60 10.95 5.93
N ALA A 137 -15.42 11.97 6.18
CA ALA A 137 -16.81 12.03 5.73
C ALA A 137 -16.90 12.02 4.18
N VAL A 138 -16.09 12.83 3.52
CA VAL A 138 -16.06 12.91 2.05
C VAL A 138 -15.55 11.60 1.44
N ALA A 139 -14.45 11.05 1.94
CA ALA A 139 -13.89 9.80 1.45
C ALA A 139 -14.87 8.64 1.63
N THR A 140 -15.48 8.52 2.81
CA THR A 140 -16.49 7.47 3.09
C THR A 140 -17.69 7.62 2.16
N GLY A 141 -18.16 8.85 1.91
CA GLY A 141 -19.26 9.12 0.99
C GLY A 141 -18.94 8.74 -0.46
N ILE A 142 -17.73 9.06 -0.93
CA ILE A 142 -17.26 8.67 -2.27
C ILE A 142 -17.16 7.15 -2.38
N ILE A 143 -16.57 6.50 -1.38
CA ILE A 143 -16.44 5.05 -1.34
C ILE A 143 -17.83 4.39 -1.38
N TYR A 144 -18.77 4.85 -0.56
CA TYR A 144 -20.16 4.35 -0.58
C TYR A 144 -20.81 4.52 -1.96
N ALA A 145 -20.64 5.68 -2.58
CA ALA A 145 -21.17 5.95 -3.92
C ALA A 145 -20.56 5.00 -4.96
N LEU A 146 -19.25 4.76 -4.92
CA LEU A 146 -18.58 3.81 -5.81
C LEU A 146 -19.12 2.39 -5.62
N PHE A 147 -19.22 1.90 -4.38
CA PHE A 147 -19.72 0.55 -4.11
C PHE A 147 -21.17 0.36 -4.52
N LYS A 148 -22.03 1.34 -4.24
CA LYS A 148 -23.46 1.25 -4.57
C LYS A 148 -23.74 1.47 -6.05
N LEU A 149 -23.14 2.48 -6.67
CA LEU A 149 -23.46 2.90 -8.03
C LEU A 149 -22.64 2.17 -9.08
N LEU A 150 -21.34 1.95 -8.81
CA LEU A 150 -20.43 1.35 -9.79
C LEU A 150 -20.39 -0.17 -9.66
N PHE A 151 -20.26 -0.68 -8.42
CA PHE A 151 -20.15 -2.12 -8.20
C PHE A 151 -21.49 -2.85 -8.00
N GLN A 152 -22.60 -2.12 -7.81
CA GLN A 152 -23.95 -2.67 -7.58
C GLN A 152 -24.02 -3.76 -6.49
N VAL A 153 -23.03 -3.80 -5.59
CA VAL A 153 -22.97 -4.77 -4.50
C VAL A 153 -23.78 -4.21 -3.33
N TYR A 154 -24.72 -5.02 -2.82
CA TYR A 154 -25.34 -4.76 -1.53
C TYR A 154 -24.27 -4.95 -0.44
N LEU A 155 -23.81 -3.84 0.13
CA LEU A 155 -23.00 -3.85 1.35
C LEU A 155 -23.90 -4.38 2.50
N PRO A 156 -23.59 -5.52 3.14
CA PRO A 156 -24.30 -5.97 4.33
C PRO A 156 -24.10 -5.01 5.51
#